data_AF-I6PWA2-F1
#
_entry.id   AF-I6PWA2-F1
#
_cell.length_a   1.000
_cell.length_b   1.000
_cell.length_c   1.000
_cell.angle_alpha   90.00
_cell.angle_beta   90.00
_cell.angle_gamma   90.00
#
_symmetry.space_group_name_H-M   'P 1'
#
loop_
_entity.id
_entity.type
_entity.pdbx_description
1 polymer ?
#
loop_
_entity_poly.entity_id
_entity_poly.type
_entity_poly.pdbx_seq_one_letter_code
_entity_poly.pdbx_strand_id
1 'polypeptide(L)'
;NTSANSADESVKGPNLAEISKKITESNAVVLAVKEVEALLASIDEIGSKAIGKRIQANGLQDLQGQNGSLLAGAYAISNLITQKINVLNGLKNSEELKEKINEAKGCSEKFTKKLSESHADIGIQAATDANAKDAILKTNPTKTKGAEELDKLFKAVENLSKAAKEMLANSVKE
;
A
#
# COMPACT_ATOMS: atom_id res chain seq x y z
N ASN A 1 0.75 40.99 -52.45
CA ASN A 1 0.98 39.55 -52.30
C ASN A 1 1.50 39.28 -50.90
N THR A 2 0.61 39.05 -49.94
CA THR A 2 0.92 38.52 -48.60
C THR A 2 -0.37 37.87 -48.10
N SER A 3 -0.59 36.62 -48.53
CA SER A 3 -1.64 35.76 -47.98
C SER A 3 -1.18 35.37 -46.58
N ALA A 4 -1.70 36.07 -45.57
CA ALA A 4 -1.59 35.68 -44.18
C ALA A 4 -2.42 34.40 -43.98
N ASN A 5 -1.77 33.26 -44.07
CA ASN A 5 -2.33 31.99 -43.66
C ASN A 5 -2.31 31.96 -42.13
N SER A 6 -3.23 32.69 -41.49
CA SER A 6 -3.54 32.48 -40.08
C SER A 6 -4.34 31.18 -40.00
N ALA A 7 -3.63 30.05 -40.04
CA ALA A 7 -4.21 28.78 -39.64
C ALA A 7 -4.73 28.98 -38.21
N ASP A 8 -6.05 28.96 -38.08
CA ASP A 8 -6.77 29.04 -36.83
C ASP A 8 -6.17 28.02 -35.85
N GLU A 9 -5.51 28.50 -34.79
CA GLU A 9 -4.90 27.64 -33.77
C GLU A 9 -5.96 26.74 -33.09
N SER A 10 -7.26 27.03 -33.29
CA SER A 10 -8.37 26.20 -32.83
C SER A 10 -8.49 24.82 -33.51
N VAL A 11 -7.74 24.55 -34.59
CA VAL A 11 -7.81 23.30 -35.37
C VAL A 11 -6.64 22.33 -35.09
N LYS A 12 -5.75 22.63 -34.13
CA LYS A 12 -4.75 21.64 -33.71
C LYS A 12 -5.44 20.50 -32.93
N GLY A 13 -5.45 19.30 -33.52
CA GLY A 13 -5.87 18.08 -32.83
C GLY A 13 -5.06 17.81 -31.54
N PRO A 14 -5.38 16.73 -30.81
CA PRO A 14 -4.81 16.46 -29.48
C PRO A 14 -3.28 16.54 -29.46
N ASN A 15 -2.71 17.19 -28.44
CA ASN A 15 -1.26 17.30 -28.28
C ASN A 15 -0.66 15.96 -27.81
N LEU A 16 -0.31 15.09 -28.76
CA LEU A 16 0.16 13.72 -28.49
C LEU A 16 1.41 13.67 -27.61
N ALA A 17 2.31 14.66 -27.71
CA ALA A 17 3.51 14.72 -26.88
C ALA A 17 3.18 14.97 -25.41
N GLU A 18 2.18 15.80 -25.15
CA GLU A 18 1.71 16.08 -23.79
C GLU A 18 0.91 14.90 -23.21
N ILE A 19 0.02 14.31 -24.01
CA ILE A 19 -0.78 13.15 -23.62
C ILE A 19 0.11 11.95 -23.28
N SER A 20 1.09 11.63 -24.14
CA SER A 20 2.03 10.52 -23.88
C SER A 20 2.85 10.72 -22.60
N LYS A 21 3.22 11.97 -22.30
CA LYS A 21 3.89 12.32 -21.04
C LYS A 21 2.96 12.13 -19.84
N LYS A 22 1.71 12.62 -19.89
CA LYS A 22 0.71 12.41 -18.83
C LYS A 22 0.48 10.93 -18.56
N ILE A 23 0.31 10.12 -19.61
CA ILE A 23 0.15 8.66 -19.49
C ILE A 23 1.35 8.03 -18.78
N THR A 24 2.57 8.41 -19.17
CA THR A 24 3.81 7.88 -18.57
C THR A 24 3.90 8.22 -17.08
N GLU A 25 3.61 9.46 -16.71
CA GLU A 25 3.63 9.94 -15.32
C GLU A 25 2.53 9.26 -14.48
N SER A 26 1.29 9.20 -14.99
CA SER A 26 0.18 8.50 -14.33
C SER A 26 0.45 7.00 -14.16
N ASN A 27 1.09 6.35 -15.13
CA ASN A 27 1.46 4.94 -15.05
C ASN A 27 2.52 4.71 -13.96
N ALA A 28 3.49 5.63 -13.79
CA ALA A 28 4.47 5.55 -12.71
C ALA A 28 3.80 5.59 -11.32
N VAL A 29 2.78 6.43 -11.14
CA VAL A 29 1.98 6.48 -9.91
C VAL A 29 1.26 5.15 -9.67
N VAL A 30 0.58 4.60 -10.69
CA VAL A 30 -0.12 3.30 -10.58
C VAL A 30 0.83 2.16 -10.19
N LEU A 31 2.04 2.12 -10.77
CA LEU A 31 3.04 1.11 -10.43
C LEU A 31 3.50 1.24 -8.97
N ALA A 32 3.73 2.46 -8.49
CA ALA A 32 4.11 2.70 -7.11
C ALA A 32 2.99 2.30 -6.12
N VAL A 33 1.71 2.56 -6.44
CA VAL A 33 0.59 2.09 -5.60
C VAL A 33 0.54 0.56 -5.56
N LYS A 34 0.73 -0.12 -6.70
CA LYS A 34 0.75 -1.59 -6.77
C LYS A 34 1.84 -2.22 -5.91
N GLU A 35 3.01 -1.58 -5.83
CA GLU A 35 4.07 -2.05 -4.93
C GLU A 35 3.61 -2.03 -3.47
N VAL A 36 2.92 -0.96 -3.04
CA VAL A 36 2.35 -0.85 -1.69
C VAL A 36 1.26 -1.91 -1.45
N GLU A 37 0.37 -2.13 -2.42
CA GLU A 37 -0.65 -3.20 -2.35
C GLU A 37 -0.02 -4.58 -2.18
N ALA A 38 1.05 -4.88 -2.91
CA ALA A 38 1.75 -6.16 -2.82
C ALA A 38 2.41 -6.37 -1.45
N LEU A 39 3.01 -5.32 -0.88
CA LEU A 39 3.58 -5.37 0.48
C LEU A 39 2.48 -5.62 1.52
N LEU A 40 1.32 -4.97 1.41
CA LEU A 40 0.19 -5.24 2.29
C LEU A 40 -0.32 -6.67 2.16
N ALA A 41 -0.46 -7.16 0.93
CA ALA A 41 -0.84 -8.55 0.67
C ALA A 41 0.15 -9.54 1.29
N SER A 42 1.45 -9.22 1.33
CA SER A 42 2.46 -10.05 1.99
C SER A 42 2.25 -10.14 3.51
N ILE A 43 1.83 -9.05 4.17
CA ILE A 43 1.46 -9.08 5.60
C ILE A 43 0.21 -9.91 5.81
N ASP A 44 -0.80 -9.80 4.94
CA ASP A 44 -2.05 -10.58 5.02
C ASP A 44 -1.82 -12.08 4.82
N GLU A 45 -0.92 -12.45 3.89
CA GLU A 45 -0.47 -13.82 3.68
C GLU A 45 0.22 -14.37 4.94
N ILE A 46 1.12 -13.59 5.55
CA ILE A 46 1.76 -13.93 6.83
C ILE A 46 0.71 -14.13 7.93
N GLY A 47 -0.19 -13.16 8.11
CA GLY A 47 -1.22 -13.19 9.15
C GLY A 47 -2.21 -14.34 8.98
N SER A 48 -2.55 -14.68 7.75
CA SER A 48 -3.53 -15.73 7.44
C SER A 48 -2.95 -17.13 7.43
N LYS A 49 -1.66 -17.30 7.07
CA LYS A 49 -1.08 -18.63 6.82
C LYS A 49 0.08 -19.01 7.74
N ALA A 50 0.86 -18.06 8.24
CA ALA A 50 2.13 -18.36 8.92
C ALA A 50 2.05 -18.29 10.45
N ILE A 51 1.02 -17.66 11.03
CA ILE A 51 0.85 -17.60 12.48
C ILE A 51 0.67 -19.00 13.07
N GLY A 52 1.44 -19.29 14.11
CA GLY A 52 1.40 -20.57 14.81
C GLY A 52 1.90 -21.73 13.95
N LYS A 53 2.77 -21.46 12.97
CA LYS A 53 3.29 -22.46 12.03
C LYS A 53 4.81 -22.57 12.03
N ARG A 54 5.29 -23.72 11.56
CA ARG A 54 6.69 -23.98 11.17
C ARG A 54 6.73 -24.74 9.86
N ILE A 55 7.90 -24.76 9.22
CA ILE A 55 8.14 -25.55 8.01
C ILE A 55 8.48 -27.00 8.39
N GLN A 56 7.90 -27.94 7.67
CA GLN A 56 8.17 -29.38 7.68
C GLN A 56 8.32 -29.86 6.22
N ALA A 57 8.69 -31.13 6.02
CA ALA A 57 8.96 -31.68 4.68
C ALA A 57 7.82 -31.45 3.66
N ASN A 58 6.57 -31.42 4.13
CA ASN A 58 5.38 -31.25 3.28
C ASN A 58 4.69 -29.89 3.47
N GLY A 59 5.42 -28.86 3.90
CA GLY A 59 4.90 -27.49 4.06
C GLY A 59 4.67 -27.05 5.50
N LEU A 60 3.68 -26.18 5.73
CA LEU A 60 3.41 -25.60 7.04
C LEU A 60 2.71 -26.61 7.97
N GLN A 61 3.18 -26.68 9.21
CA GLN A 61 2.62 -27.48 10.30
C GLN A 61 2.55 -26.65 11.58
N ASP A 62 1.75 -27.06 12.54
CA ASP A 62 1.52 -26.29 13.76
C ASP A 62 2.79 -26.16 14.63
N LEU A 63 3.01 -24.94 15.12
CA LEU A 63 3.96 -24.56 16.16
C LEU A 63 3.39 -23.32 16.89
N GLN A 64 2.67 -23.58 17.96
CA GLN A 64 1.95 -22.53 18.68
C GLN A 64 2.90 -21.62 19.46
N GLY A 65 2.56 -20.33 19.51
CA GLY A 65 3.12 -19.39 20.48
C GLY A 65 4.60 -19.04 20.28
N GLN A 66 5.09 -19.10 19.04
CA GLN A 66 6.48 -18.75 18.67
C GLN A 66 6.51 -17.71 17.55
N ASN A 67 5.65 -16.70 17.62
CA ASN A 67 5.43 -15.75 16.52
C ASN A 67 6.32 -14.49 16.58
N GLY A 68 7.21 -14.35 17.58
CA GLY A 68 7.95 -13.10 17.79
C GLY A 68 8.76 -12.63 16.58
N SER A 69 9.52 -13.52 15.95
CA SER A 69 10.30 -13.19 14.74
C SER A 69 9.41 -12.94 13.51
N LEU A 70 8.30 -13.67 13.39
CA LEU A 70 7.30 -13.46 12.33
C LEU A 70 6.72 -12.04 12.41
N LEU A 71 6.38 -11.60 13.61
CA LEU A 71 5.83 -10.27 13.89
C LEU A 71 6.88 -9.17 13.69
N ALA A 72 8.14 -9.41 14.05
CA ALA A 72 9.24 -8.49 13.70
C ALA A 72 9.38 -8.33 12.18
N GLY A 73 9.19 -9.40 11.41
CA GLY A 73 9.14 -9.35 9.95
C GLY A 73 7.98 -8.50 9.42
N ALA A 74 6.76 -8.70 9.95
CA ALA A 74 5.61 -7.87 9.59
C ALA A 74 5.81 -6.39 9.93
N TYR A 75 6.43 -6.08 11.08
CA TYR A 75 6.82 -4.72 11.46
C TYR A 75 7.86 -4.10 10.52
N ALA A 76 8.84 -4.87 10.04
CA ALA A 76 9.79 -4.39 9.04
C ALA A 76 9.07 -4.04 7.72
N ILE A 77 8.11 -4.86 7.28
CA ILE A 77 7.31 -4.59 6.08
C ILE A 77 6.41 -3.36 6.29
N SER A 78 5.83 -3.16 7.48
CA SER A 78 5.01 -1.97 7.77
C SER A 78 5.80 -0.67 7.67
N ASN A 79 7.05 -0.67 8.12
CA ASN A 79 7.96 0.45 7.93
C ASN A 79 8.28 0.68 6.45
N LEU A 80 8.56 -0.39 5.70
CA LEU A 80 8.81 -0.31 4.26
C LEU A 80 7.60 0.26 3.50
N ILE A 81 6.38 -0.15 3.84
CA ILE A 81 5.15 0.42 3.28
C ILE A 81 5.11 1.94 3.47
N THR A 82 5.38 2.43 4.69
CA THR A 82 5.42 3.87 4.97
C THR A 82 6.48 4.58 4.12
N GLN A 83 7.66 4.00 3.96
CA GLN A 83 8.71 4.53 3.08
C GLN A 83 8.26 4.61 1.63
N LYS A 84 7.59 3.57 1.12
CA LYS A 84 7.09 3.53 -0.27
C LYS A 84 5.98 4.54 -0.52
N ILE A 85 5.08 4.75 0.43
CA ILE A 85 4.07 5.82 0.35
C ILE A 85 4.74 7.21 0.33
N ASN A 86 5.80 7.42 1.10
CA ASN A 86 6.56 8.68 1.06
C ASN A 86 7.22 8.93 -0.30
N VAL A 87 7.79 7.89 -0.93
CA VAL A 87 8.34 7.99 -2.29
C VAL A 87 7.25 8.31 -3.30
N LEU A 88 6.10 7.65 -3.18
CA LEU A 88 4.94 7.88 -4.05
C LEU A 88 4.45 9.34 -3.99
N ASN A 89 4.47 9.97 -2.82
CA ASN A 89 4.11 11.38 -2.63
C ASN A 89 5.07 12.37 -3.32
N GLY A 90 6.23 11.90 -3.81
CA GLY A 90 7.20 12.71 -4.56
C GLY A 90 7.14 12.52 -6.07
N LEU A 91 6.22 11.69 -6.59
CA LEU A 91 6.10 11.44 -8.02
C LEU A 91 5.39 12.59 -8.75
N LYS A 92 5.64 12.73 -10.05
CA LYS A 92 4.86 13.66 -10.86
C LYS A 92 3.41 13.21 -10.93
N ASN A 93 2.48 14.16 -10.92
CA ASN A 93 1.02 13.97 -10.92
C ASN A 93 0.47 13.28 -9.65
N SER A 94 1.28 13.03 -8.61
CA SER A 94 0.76 12.58 -7.31
C SER A 94 -0.10 13.62 -6.62
N GLU A 95 0.01 14.90 -7.01
CA GLU A 95 -0.63 16.00 -6.29
C GLU A 95 -2.14 15.96 -6.41
N GLU A 96 -2.65 15.42 -7.53
CA GLU A 96 -4.07 15.14 -7.73
C GLU A 96 -4.61 14.08 -6.75
N LEU A 97 -3.74 13.23 -6.20
CA LEU A 97 -4.07 12.15 -5.26
C LEU A 97 -3.62 12.44 -3.82
N LYS A 98 -3.10 13.63 -3.54
CA LYS A 98 -2.43 13.98 -2.27
C LYS A 98 -3.24 13.67 -1.02
N GLU A 99 -4.55 13.89 -1.06
CA GLU A 99 -5.45 13.58 0.06
C GLU A 99 -5.43 12.07 0.39
N LYS A 100 -5.59 11.21 -0.62
CA LYS A 100 -5.60 9.75 -0.47
C LYS A 100 -4.22 9.21 -0.08
N ILE A 101 -3.16 9.84 -0.58
CA ILE A 101 -1.78 9.51 -0.21
C ILE A 101 -1.54 9.80 1.26
N ASN A 102 -1.96 10.98 1.74
CA ASN A 102 -1.85 11.38 3.14
C ASN A 102 -2.70 10.48 4.06
N GLU A 103 -3.89 10.08 3.63
CA GLU A 103 -4.72 9.12 4.37
C GLU A 103 -4.00 7.77 4.51
N ALA A 104 -3.53 7.20 3.40
CA ALA A 104 -2.79 5.94 3.40
C ALA A 104 -1.52 6.01 4.28
N LYS A 105 -0.78 7.13 4.20
CA LYS A 105 0.39 7.39 5.05
C LYS A 105 0.02 7.45 6.53
N GLY A 106 -1.01 8.22 6.88
CA GLY A 106 -1.48 8.32 8.26
C GLY A 106 -1.92 6.98 8.82
N CYS A 107 -2.56 6.14 8.01
CA CYS A 107 -2.90 4.76 8.37
C CYS A 107 -1.65 3.88 8.54
N SER A 108 -0.63 4.00 7.69
CA SER A 108 0.58 3.18 7.78
C SER A 108 1.42 3.51 9.01
N GLU A 109 1.50 4.79 9.36
CA GLU A 109 2.13 5.27 10.58
C GLU A 109 1.39 4.79 11.82
N LYS A 110 0.04 4.88 11.84
CA LYS A 110 -0.79 4.36 12.94
C LYS A 110 -0.61 2.86 13.14
N PHE A 111 -0.62 2.07 12.05
CA PHE A 111 -0.40 0.63 12.12
C PHE A 111 0.98 0.30 12.72
N THR A 112 2.04 0.89 12.18
CA THR A 112 3.41 0.67 12.67
C THR A 112 3.56 1.10 14.13
N LYS A 113 2.99 2.24 14.52
CA LYS A 113 2.98 2.73 15.91
C LYS A 113 2.23 1.78 16.83
N LYS A 114 1.08 1.24 16.40
CA LYS A 114 0.30 0.32 17.22
C LYS A 114 1.04 -0.99 17.50
N LEU A 115 1.77 -1.51 16.52
CA LEU A 115 2.66 -2.66 16.71
C LEU A 115 3.75 -2.35 17.75
N SER A 116 4.39 -1.18 17.67
CA SER A 116 5.43 -0.83 18.64
C SER A 116 4.88 -0.59 20.04
N GLU A 117 3.71 0.03 20.19
CA GLU A 117 3.03 0.19 21.48
C GLU A 117 2.65 -1.16 22.12
N SER A 118 2.40 -2.17 21.30
CA SER A 118 2.03 -3.52 21.74
C SER A 118 3.25 -4.42 22.02
N HIS A 119 4.47 -3.88 22.02
CA HIS A 119 5.72 -4.66 22.07
C HIS A 119 5.82 -5.62 23.26
N ALA A 120 5.20 -5.30 24.39
CA ALA A 120 5.20 -6.18 25.57
C ALA A 120 4.56 -7.55 25.27
N ASP A 121 3.57 -7.58 24.38
CA ASP A 121 2.81 -8.78 24.03
C ASP A 121 3.26 -9.44 22.72
N ILE A 122 3.75 -8.62 21.77
CA ILE A 122 4.06 -9.06 20.40
C ILE A 122 5.56 -9.02 20.06
N GLY A 123 6.36 -8.31 20.86
CA GLY A 123 7.81 -8.16 20.70
C GLY A 123 8.64 -9.21 21.45
N ILE A 124 7.98 -10.17 22.11
CA ILE A 124 8.62 -11.30 22.79
C ILE A 124 8.77 -12.49 21.84
N GLN A 125 9.79 -13.33 22.07
CA GLN A 125 9.99 -14.55 21.27
C GLN A 125 8.74 -15.43 21.24
N ALA A 126 8.17 -15.69 22.43
CA ALA A 126 7.01 -16.56 22.63
C ALA A 126 5.66 -15.82 22.45
N ALA A 127 5.56 -14.91 21.47
CA ALA A 127 4.31 -14.22 21.19
C ALA A 127 3.21 -15.23 20.78
N THR A 128 2.08 -15.20 21.49
CA THR A 128 0.98 -16.15 21.32
C THR A 128 0.31 -15.99 19.97
N ASP A 129 -0.33 -17.05 19.47
CA ASP A 129 -1.09 -17.00 18.22
C ASP A 129 -2.24 -16.00 18.30
N ALA A 130 -2.87 -15.87 19.46
CA ALA A 130 -3.93 -14.89 19.70
C ALA A 130 -3.39 -13.46 19.58
N ASN A 131 -2.25 -13.14 20.23
CA ASN A 131 -1.63 -11.84 20.14
C ASN A 131 -1.14 -11.52 18.71
N ALA A 132 -0.61 -12.52 18.01
CA ALA A 132 -0.20 -12.37 16.62
C ALA A 132 -1.40 -12.07 15.69
N LYS A 133 -2.51 -12.79 15.86
CA LYS A 133 -3.75 -12.53 15.09
C LYS A 133 -4.31 -11.15 15.38
N ASP A 134 -4.31 -10.75 16.65
CA ASP A 134 -4.75 -9.42 17.11
C ASP A 134 -3.91 -8.27 16.52
N ALA A 135 -2.69 -8.57 16.08
CA ALA A 135 -1.76 -7.63 15.48
C ALA A 135 -1.82 -7.56 13.95
N ILE A 136 -1.91 -8.71 13.25
CA ILE A 136 -1.74 -8.75 11.78
C ILE A 136 -2.78 -9.57 11.01
N LEU A 137 -3.80 -10.14 11.67
CA LEU A 137 -4.91 -10.81 10.97
C LEU A 137 -6.13 -9.88 10.94
N LYS A 138 -6.36 -9.18 9.83
CA LYS A 138 -7.46 -8.20 9.69
C LYS A 138 -8.87 -8.79 9.88
N THR A 139 -9.02 -10.10 9.73
CA THR A 139 -10.28 -10.84 9.94
C THR A 139 -10.44 -11.36 11.37
N ASN A 140 -9.46 -11.16 12.26
CA ASN A 140 -9.55 -11.60 13.65
C ASN A 140 -10.68 -10.87 14.39
N PRO A 141 -11.46 -11.53 15.26
CA PRO A 141 -12.54 -10.86 16.00
C PRO A 141 -12.03 -9.76 16.95
N THR A 142 -10.91 -10.00 17.62
CA THR A 142 -10.21 -9.01 18.46
C THR A 142 -9.14 -8.32 17.62
N LYS A 143 -9.03 -6.99 17.66
CA LYS A 143 -8.09 -6.22 16.82
C LYS A 143 -7.33 -5.12 17.55
N THR A 144 -7.04 -5.33 18.83
CA THR A 144 -6.51 -4.33 19.76
C THR A 144 -5.00 -4.11 19.68
N LYS A 145 -4.26 -4.88 18.87
CA LYS A 145 -2.78 -4.82 18.77
C LYS A 145 -2.25 -4.44 17.39
N GLY A 146 -3.12 -4.07 16.45
CA GLY A 146 -2.71 -3.60 15.12
C GLY A 146 -3.62 -4.06 13.98
N ALA A 147 -4.40 -5.13 14.16
CA ALA A 147 -5.22 -5.68 13.09
C ALA A 147 -6.32 -4.69 12.64
N GLU A 148 -6.74 -3.76 13.51
CA GLU A 148 -7.71 -2.70 13.18
C GLU A 148 -7.05 -1.63 12.30
N GLU A 149 -5.86 -1.16 12.66
CA GLU A 149 -5.09 -0.23 11.87
C GLU A 149 -4.66 -0.83 10.53
N LEU A 150 -4.34 -2.13 10.49
CA LEU A 150 -4.06 -2.85 9.26
C LEU A 150 -5.27 -2.87 8.32
N ASP A 151 -6.47 -3.17 8.82
CA ASP A 151 -7.70 -3.14 8.01
C ASP A 151 -8.00 -1.74 7.46
N LYS A 152 -7.79 -0.69 8.28
CA LYS A 152 -7.91 0.70 7.85
C LYS A 152 -6.89 1.05 6.76
N LEU A 153 -5.65 0.61 6.90
CA LEU A 153 -4.59 0.81 5.91
C LEU A 153 -4.92 0.11 4.59
N PHE A 154 -5.44 -1.12 4.62
CA PHE A 154 -5.92 -1.82 3.43
C PHE A 154 -6.97 -1.01 2.67
N LYS A 155 -7.97 -0.47 3.38
CA LYS A 155 -9.04 0.34 2.78
C LYS A 155 -8.51 1.65 2.20
N ALA A 156 -7.62 2.34 2.91
CA ALA A 156 -7.01 3.58 2.42
C ALA A 156 -6.19 3.35 1.13
N VAL A 157 -5.39 2.28 1.09
CA VAL A 157 -4.62 1.91 -0.11
C VAL A 157 -5.51 1.44 -1.26
N GLU A 158 -6.62 0.74 -0.98
CA GLU A 158 -7.60 0.37 -2.01
C GLU A 158 -8.22 1.62 -2.66
N ASN A 159 -8.60 2.61 -1.86
CA ASN A 159 -9.13 3.89 -2.36
C ASN A 159 -8.09 4.66 -3.18
N LEU A 160 -6.84 4.69 -2.74
CA LEU A 160 -5.72 5.28 -3.48
C LEU A 160 -5.50 4.57 -4.83
N SER A 161 -5.56 3.24 -4.84
CA SER A 161 -5.42 2.41 -6.05
C SER A 161 -6.51 2.65 -7.07
N LYS A 162 -7.77 2.77 -6.63
CA LYS A 162 -8.90 3.14 -7.51
C LYS A 162 -8.66 4.51 -8.17
N ALA A 163 -8.32 5.52 -7.36
CA ALA A 163 -8.08 6.86 -7.87
C ALA A 163 -6.88 6.96 -8.83
N ALA A 164 -5.79 6.24 -8.54
CA ALA A 164 -4.63 6.18 -9.44
C ALA A 164 -4.98 5.53 -10.80
N LYS A 165 -5.80 4.48 -10.79
CA LYS A 165 -6.30 3.83 -12.02
C LYS A 165 -7.22 4.75 -12.82
N GLU A 166 -8.09 5.50 -12.16
CA GLU A 166 -8.97 6.49 -12.80
C GLU A 166 -8.16 7.63 -13.44
N MET A 167 -7.16 8.17 -12.74
CA MET A 167 -6.24 9.18 -13.27
C MET A 167 -5.55 8.70 -14.55
N LEU A 168 -5.00 7.48 -14.55
CA LEU A 168 -4.40 6.87 -15.75
C LEU A 168 -5.43 6.66 -16.87
N ALA A 169 -6.62 6.14 -16.54
CA ALA A 169 -7.67 5.92 -17.53
C ALA A 169 -8.14 7.22 -18.19
N ASN A 170 -8.16 8.34 -17.45
CA ASN A 170 -8.46 9.65 -18.00
C ASN A 170 -7.35 10.12 -18.95
N SER A 171 -6.07 9.99 -18.57
CA SER A 171 -4.95 10.34 -19.45
C SER A 171 -4.93 9.54 -20.77
N VAL A 172 -5.45 8.31 -20.77
CA VAL A 172 -5.52 7.46 -21.98
C VAL A 172 -6.72 7.81 -22.88
N LYS A 173 -7.77 8.43 -22.34
CA LYS A 173 -8.97 8.82 -23.10
C LYS A 173 -8.86 10.18 -23.78
N GLU A 174 -7.98 11.06 -23.29
CA GLU A 174 -7.64 12.35 -23.92
C GLU A 174 -7.12 12.16 -25.36
#